data_AF-L5KC01-F1
#
_entry.id   AF-L5KC01-F1
#
_cell.length_a   1.000
_cell.length_b   1.000
_cell.length_c   1.000
_cell.angle_alpha   90.00
_cell.angle_beta   90.00
_cell.angle_gamma   90.00
#
_symmetry.space_group_name_H-M   'P 1'
#
loop_
_entity.id
_entity.type
_entity.pdbx_description
1 polymer ?
#
loop_
_entity_poly.entity_id
_entity_poly.type
_entity_poly.pdbx_seq_one_letter_code
_entity_poly.pdbx_strand_id
1 'polypeptide(L)' 'MYDSSKVPEEHFSTLLAYLEGLKGQARELTVQKGEALMREVDEAGASSPGPFPLERTRRIRQVLQLLS' A
#
# COMPACT_ATOMS: atom_id res chain seq x y z
N MET A 1 10.06 -18.41 -6.61
CA MET A 1 10.27 -16.95 -6.47
C MET A 1 9.13 -16.41 -5.61
N TYR A 2 9.40 -15.51 -4.67
CA TYR A 2 8.36 -14.96 -3.79
C TYR A 2 7.28 -14.26 -4.61
N ASP A 3 6.04 -14.73 -4.52
CA ASP A 3 4.91 -14.15 -5.24
C ASP A 3 4.39 -12.96 -4.45
N SER A 4 4.80 -11.77 -4.86
CA SER A 4 4.41 -10.49 -4.26
C SER A 4 2.90 -10.20 -4.36
N SER A 5 2.14 -11.01 -5.11
CA SER A 5 0.68 -10.85 -5.23
C SER A 5 -0.08 -11.26 -3.97
N LYS A 6 0.55 -12.00 -3.05
CA LYS A 6 -0.10 -12.44 -1.81
C LYS A 6 0.84 -12.30 -0.62
N VAL A 7 0.98 -11.08 -0.11
CA VAL A 7 1.29 -10.92 1.31
C VAL A 7 0.04 -11.36 2.07
N PRO A 8 0.05 -12.51 2.77
CA PRO A 8 -1.08 -12.93 3.59
C PRO A 8 -1.39 -11.86 4.63
N GLU A 9 -2.65 -11.74 5.04
CA GLU A 9 -3.06 -10.74 6.05
C GLU A 9 -2.24 -10.88 7.35
N GLU A 10 -1.91 -12.11 7.73
CA GLU A 10 -1.05 -12.44 8.88
C GLU A 10 0.37 -11.85 8.82
N HIS A 11 0.89 -11.54 7.63
CA HIS A 11 2.22 -10.97 7.45
C HIS A 11 2.19 -9.45 7.22
N PHE A 12 1.01 -8.86 7.07
CA PHE A 12 0.88 -7.44 6.82
C PHE A 12 1.35 -6.60 8.00
N SER A 13 1.12 -7.06 9.23
CA SER A 13 1.64 -6.41 10.45
C SER A 13 3.18 -6.42 10.49
N THR A 14 3.81 -7.53 10.10
CA THR A 14 5.28 -7.63 9.98
C THR A 14 5.82 -6.68 8.91
N LEU A 15 5.12 -6.55 7.78
CA LEU A 15 5.47 -5.58 6.76
C LEU A 15 5.40 -4.14 7.30
N LEU A 16 4.34 -3.78 8.02
CA LEU A 16 4.23 -2.45 8.64
C LEU A 16 5.39 -2.17 9.60
N ALA A 17 5.74 -3.13 10.47
CA ALA A 17 6.88 -2.97 11.37
C ALA A 17 8.22 -2.78 10.62
N TYR A 18 8.40 -3.43 9.46
CA TYR A 18 9.57 -3.21 8.61
C TYR A 18 9.56 -1.81 7.99
N LEU A 19 8.40 -1.33 7.54
CA LEU A 19 8.25 -0.01 6.93
C LEU A 19 8.42 1.14 7.93
N GLU A 20 8.05 0.94 9.20
CA GLU A 20 8.24 1.92 10.27
C GLU A 20 9.73 2.30 10.47
N GLY A 21 10.64 1.36 10.18
CA GLY A 21 12.08 1.59 10.25
C GLY A 21 12.66 2.39 9.07
N LEU A 22 11.88 2.67 8.02
CA LEU A 22 12.38 3.38 6.83
C LEU A 22 12.69 4.84 7.12
N LYS A 23 13.83 5.32 6.60
CA LYS A 23 14.27 6.70 6.75
C LYS A 23 14.76 7.27 5.43
N GLY A 24 14.75 8.60 5.32
CA GLY A 24 15.21 9.33 4.16
C GLY A 24 14.54 8.88 2.86
N GLN A 25 15.35 8.66 1.83
CA GLN A 25 14.88 8.35 0.47
C GLN A 25 14.01 7.10 0.38
N ALA A 26 14.24 6.07 1.21
CA ALA A 26 13.44 4.85 1.18
C ALA A 26 12.01 5.08 1.69
N ARG A 27 11.85 5.93 2.71
CA ARG A 27 10.54 6.36 3.20
C ARG A 27 9.82 7.18 2.13
N GLU A 28 10.49 8.19 1.57
CA GLU A 28 9.92 9.07 0.54
C GLU A 28 9.44 8.29 -0.69
N LEU A 29 10.26 7.36 -1.19
CA LEU A 29 9.89 6.53 -2.34
C LEU A 29 8.70 5.62 -2.03
N THR A 30 8.57 5.15 -0.79
CA THR A 30 7.44 4.31 -0.36
C THR A 30 6.16 5.13 -0.26
N VAL A 31 6.23 6.36 0.28
CA VAL A 31 5.09 7.30 0.31
C VAL A 31 4.63 7.61 -1.11
N GLN A 32 5.54 7.99 -2.01
CA GLN A 32 5.21 8.32 -3.40
C GLN A 32 4.52 7.15 -4.12
N LYS A 33 5.01 5.92 -3.92
CA LYS A 33 4.39 4.71 -4.48
C LYS A 33 3.00 4.45 -3.89
N GLY A 34 2.84 4.65 -2.57
CA GLY A 34 1.55 4.51 -1.91
C GLY A 34 0.52 5.53 -2.42
N GLU A 35 0.91 6.78 -2.61
CA GLU A 35 0.06 7.84 -3.14
C GLU A 35 -0.34 7.57 -4.59
N ALA A 36 0.60 7.12 -5.44
CA ALA A 36 0.30 6.73 -6.81
C ALA A 36 -0.73 5.60 -6.87
N LEU A 37 -0.56 4.56 -6.04
CA LEU A 37 -1.52 3.47 -5.93
C LEU A 37 -2.89 3.93 -5.41
N MET A 38 -2.94 4.91 -4.50
CA MET A 38 -4.21 5.46 -4.02
C MET A 38 -4.94 6.22 -5.14
N ARG A 39 -4.21 6.98 -5.96
CA ARG A 39 -4.79 7.66 -7.15
C ARG A 39 -5.34 6.65 -8.16
N GLU A 40 -4.61 5.57 -8.45
CA GLU A 40 -5.09 4.50 -9.32
C GLU A 40 -6.39 3.87 -8.80
N VAL A 41 -6.51 3.69 -7.49
CA VAL A 41 -7.74 3.19 -6.83
C VAL A 41 -8.89 4.19 -6.97
N ASP A 42 -8.63 5.49 -6.75
CA ASP A 42 -9.64 6.54 -6.85
C ASP A 42 -10.12 6.72 -8.31
N GLU A 43 -9.20 6.69 -9.28
CA GLU A 43 -9.52 6.76 -10.72
C GLU A 43 -10.27 5.51 -11.21
N ALA A 44 -9.86 4.33 -10.74
CA ALA A 44 -10.55 3.09 -11.04
C ALA A 44 -11.97 3.11 -10.48
N GLY A 45 -12.16 3.52 -9.23
CA GLY A 45 -13.47 3.63 -8.58
C GLY A 45 -14.39 4.70 -9.19
N ALA A 46 -13.82 5.74 -9.83
CA ALA A 46 -14.58 6.77 -10.54
C ALA A 46 -15.06 6.31 -11.94
N SER A 47 -14.37 5.37 -12.58
CA SER A 47 -14.64 4.98 -13.98
C SER A 47 -15.37 3.63 -14.13
N SER A 48 -15.37 2.78 -13.09
CA SER A 48 -16.13 1.53 -13.02
C SER A 48 -15.99 0.96 -11.59
N PRO A 49 -16.85 0.05 -11.10
CA PRO A 49 -16.47 -0.79 -9.96
C PRO A 49 -15.36 -1.76 -10.42
N GLY A 50 -14.15 -1.24 -10.58
CA GLY A 50 -12.97 -2.02 -10.94
C GLY A 50 -12.62 -3.02 -9.82
N PRO A 51 -11.86 -4.08 -10.12
CA PRO A 51 -11.64 -5.21 -9.23
C PRO A 51 -10.63 -4.91 -8.12
N PHE A 52 -10.37 -3.65 -7.78
CA PHE A 52 -9.48 -3.32 -6.67
C PHE A 52 -10.12 -3.79 -5.37
N PRO A 53 -9.54 -4.80 -4.69
CA PRO A 53 -10.13 -5.30 -3.46
C PRO A 53 -10.13 -4.18 -2.43
N LEU A 54 -11.25 -3.96 -1.74
CA LEU A 54 -11.36 -3.04 -0.58
C LEU A 54 -10.20 -3.20 0.40
N GLU A 55 -9.71 -4.44 0.54
CA GLU A 55 -8.57 -4.81 1.33
C GLU A 55 -7.25 -4.17 0.86
N ARG A 56 -7.00 -4.11 -0.46
CA ARG A 56 -5.82 -3.47 -1.04
C ARG A 56 -5.81 -1.96 -0.76
N THR A 57 -6.96 -1.31 -0.93
CA THR A 57 -7.14 0.12 -0.60
C THR A 57 -6.90 0.39 0.88
N ARG A 58 -7.45 -0.47 1.77
CA ARG A 58 -7.22 -0.38 3.21
C ARG A 58 -5.74 -0.49 3.57
N ARG A 59 -5.03 -1.46 2.98
CA ARG A 59 -3.60 -1.68 3.22
C ARG A 59 -2.74 -0.50 2.76
N ILE A 60 -3.01 0.05 1.57
CA ILE A 60 -2.31 1.25 1.06
C ILE A 60 -2.49 2.41 2.04
N ARG A 61 -3.72 2.63 2.52
CA ARG A 61 -4.02 3.69 3.49
C ARG A 61 -3.26 3.51 4.81
N GLN A 62 -3.16 2.28 5.32
CA GLN A 62 -2.40 2.00 6.55
C GLN A 62 -0.90 2.28 6.39
N VAL A 63 -0.32 1.92 5.23
CA VAL A 63 1.08 2.25 4.93
C VAL A 63 1.30 3.75 4.87
N LEU A 64 0.42 4.50 4.19
CA LEU A 64 0.53 5.95 4.11
C LEU A 64 0.37 6.62 5.48
N GLN A 65 -0.55 6.14 6.32
CA GLN A 65 -0.73 6.66 7.68
C GLN A 65 0.49 6.42 8.58
N LEU A 66 1.16 5.27 8.42
CA LEU A 66 2.38 4.96 9.16
C LEU A 66 3.55 5.86 8.75
N LEU A 67 3.63 6.19 7.46
CA LEU A 67 4.73 6.93 6.87
C LEU A 67 4.46 8.44 6.72
N SER A 68 3.37 8.97 7.29
CA SER A 68 3.06 10.40 7.34
C SER A 68 3.75 11.02 8.54
#